data_AF-A0A2E9Z2X1-F1
#
_entry.id   AF-A0A2E9Z2X1-F1
#
_cell.length_a   1.000
_cell.length_b   1.000
_cell.length_c   1.000
_cell.angle_alpha   90.00
_cell.angle_beta   90.00
_cell.angle_gamma   90.00
#
_symmetry.space_group_name_H-M   'P 1'
#
loop_
_entity.id
_entity.type
_entity.pdbx_description
1 polymer ?
#
loop_
_entity_poly.entity_id
_entity_poly.type
_entity_poly.pdbx_seq_one_letter_code
_entity_poly.pdbx_strand_id
1 'polypeptide(L)'
;MKKTAPTRSVITVLIMVMCLNFSYVTGSTAAGPETVNKQSAYSTNGMVPKGGKKVSKKEFLNLLSSGEGFLNYPSKTQIENVAIEKSNKENENYIRQMAKLYPTLKRFLKLYEPKAPELVDKEGNFSSPIEYNNKEKSEVILMGKNFIYRSLASSIRSMRSRTEQAAMYRRLYDLLPSEFFKQYPGGIISPDIVAKQALAIIARRNRELAERVAMFIASMRATGVLPPENRPGNCRGEFGSGDGTDRAINRGMGIDYEIDEQGAHDPEGLFAKQNFPMKWKATCTKNQGPRGLCTVFAAMGALETGVAIKEDRWINLSENYAWAHNRLNQYRSRSPGTANIDLLAELQTRIPYENGWDYNPSYLKCSGSGDNSCPPREPYKNVCVNYSGEHCSETKHQADWVYHCGANGECHLAWTIGATAAAEHKIKQVFNIWSVDRSSTFNNAVSWTMVPPAVRPMYMDTLVKNNGFQSRGECVNEAGYLIYDAECKAELQALRDEGRIGIPGGAHAMQVVAAIPNSALAEGVPRAANDGWYVVKNSWGSRRDDRGWLYLPSDWVADYATGLKVLFDFQ
;
A
#
# COMPACT_ATOMS: atom_id res chain seq x y z
N MET A 1 24.88 -6.00 -78.52
CA MET A 1 25.06 -4.53 -78.53
C MET A 1 23.92 -3.89 -77.76
N LYS A 2 24.25 -2.84 -77.02
CA LYS A 2 23.54 -2.27 -75.86
C LYS A 2 22.21 -1.57 -76.21
N LYS A 3 21.20 -1.72 -75.35
CA LYS A 3 20.29 -0.62 -74.96
C LYS A 3 20.01 -0.68 -73.46
N THR A 4 20.01 0.51 -72.88
CA THR A 4 20.15 0.90 -71.48
C THR A 4 18.87 0.77 -70.66
N ALA A 5 19.03 0.55 -69.36
CA ALA A 5 17.99 0.48 -68.34
C ALA A 5 17.39 1.85 -67.96
N PRO A 6 16.23 1.85 -67.28
CA PRO A 6 15.96 2.80 -66.21
C PRO A 6 15.81 2.10 -64.85
N THR A 7 16.37 2.78 -63.86
CA THR A 7 16.43 2.49 -62.43
C THR A 7 15.05 2.43 -61.76
N ARG A 8 14.76 1.34 -61.03
CA ARG A 8 13.71 1.30 -60.01
C ARG A 8 14.33 1.60 -58.64
N SER A 9 13.98 2.75 -58.08
CA SER A 9 14.23 3.06 -56.67
C SER A 9 13.34 2.18 -55.80
N VAL A 10 13.96 1.23 -55.10
CA VAL A 10 13.32 0.49 -54.00
C VAL A 10 13.44 1.37 -52.76
N ILE A 11 12.33 2.00 -52.36
CA ILE A 11 12.18 2.59 -51.03
C ILE A 11 12.14 1.43 -50.05
N THR A 12 13.29 1.17 -49.42
CA THR A 12 13.37 0.28 -48.27
C THR A 12 12.81 1.04 -47.07
N VAL A 13 11.56 0.76 -46.70
CA VAL A 13 11.01 1.20 -45.41
C VAL A 13 11.69 0.39 -44.33
N LEU A 14 12.74 0.95 -43.74
CA LEU A 14 13.40 0.40 -42.56
C LEU A 14 12.42 0.54 -41.38
N ILE A 15 11.62 -0.49 -41.11
CA ILE A 15 10.95 -0.63 -39.82
C ILE A 15 12.03 -0.97 -38.80
N MET A 16 12.60 0.07 -38.20
CA MET A 16 13.52 -0.05 -37.08
C MET A 16 12.70 -0.51 -35.87
N VAL A 17 12.55 -1.83 -35.73
CA VAL A 17 12.14 -2.45 -34.47
C VAL A 17 13.26 -2.14 -33.49
N MET A 18 13.14 -1.02 -32.76
CA MET A 18 13.94 -0.78 -31.57
C MET A 18 13.58 -1.85 -30.54
N CYS A 19 14.26 -2.99 -30.62
CA CYS A 19 14.54 -3.84 -29.48
C CYS A 19 15.39 -3.02 -28.51
N LEU A 20 14.74 -2.14 -27.75
CA LEU A 20 15.26 -1.66 -26.48
C LEU A 20 15.40 -2.89 -25.61
N ASN A 21 16.58 -3.49 -25.64
CA ASN A 21 17.08 -4.36 -24.60
C ASN A 21 17.13 -3.51 -23.32
N PHE A 22 15.98 -3.43 -22.65
CA PHE A 22 15.96 -3.12 -21.23
C PHE A 22 16.77 -4.23 -20.58
N SER A 23 18.03 -3.91 -20.28
CA SER A 23 18.81 -4.66 -19.31
C SER A 23 18.08 -4.50 -17.98
N TYR A 24 17.08 -5.36 -17.77
CA TYR A 24 16.53 -5.60 -16.47
C TYR A 24 17.72 -6.07 -15.63
N VAL A 25 18.02 -5.32 -14.58
CA VAL A 25 18.80 -5.84 -13.46
C VAL A 25 17.96 -6.98 -12.87
N THR A 26 18.09 -8.14 -13.48
CA THR A 26 17.60 -9.42 -12.99
C THR A 26 18.56 -9.80 -11.88
N GLY A 27 18.11 -9.63 -10.64
CA GLY A 27 18.91 -9.87 -9.45
C GLY A 27 19.02 -8.61 -8.59
N SER A 28 18.01 -8.39 -7.75
CA SER A 28 18.32 -7.85 -6.43
C SER A 28 19.05 -9.00 -5.72
N THR A 29 20.38 -9.07 -5.86
CA THR A 29 21.15 -9.75 -4.82
C THR A 29 20.94 -8.87 -3.60
N ALA A 30 20.23 -9.38 -2.59
CA ALA A 30 20.15 -8.73 -1.29
C ALA A 30 21.58 -8.28 -0.94
N ALA A 31 21.81 -6.96 -0.88
CA ALA A 31 23.11 -6.45 -0.52
C ALA A 31 23.47 -7.11 0.81
N GLY A 32 24.63 -7.78 0.87
CA GLY A 32 25.09 -8.43 2.09
C GLY A 32 25.08 -7.46 3.28
N PRO A 33 25.18 -7.98 4.52
CA PRO A 33 25.22 -7.13 5.71
C PRO A 33 26.29 -6.03 5.55
N GLU A 34 25.93 -4.81 5.92
CA GLU A 34 26.83 -3.66 5.73
C GLU A 34 28.10 -3.85 6.56
N THR A 35 29.27 -3.68 5.94
CA THR A 35 30.55 -3.93 6.60
C THR A 35 31.15 -2.66 7.17
N VAL A 36 31.69 -2.76 8.38
CA VAL A 36 32.40 -1.68 9.06
C VAL A 36 33.82 -1.52 8.48
N ASN A 37 34.10 -0.37 7.88
CA ASN A 37 35.42 0.00 7.36
C ASN A 37 35.59 1.54 7.36
N LYS A 38 36.77 2.02 6.97
CA LYS A 38 37.07 3.46 6.91
C LYS A 38 36.11 4.25 6.00
N GLN A 39 35.61 3.67 4.91
CA GLN A 39 34.63 4.34 4.05
C GLN A 39 33.24 4.43 4.68
N SER A 40 32.91 3.55 5.63
CA SER A 40 31.66 3.53 6.39
C SER A 40 31.80 4.17 7.77
N ALA A 41 32.90 4.86 8.05
CA ALA A 41 33.08 5.64 9.26
C ALA A 41 32.19 6.90 9.18
N TYR A 42 31.44 7.16 10.24
CA TYR A 42 30.71 8.42 10.37
C TYR A 42 31.68 9.58 10.62
N SER A 43 32.65 9.34 11.49
CA SER A 43 33.75 10.28 11.76
C SER A 43 35.06 9.53 11.98
N THR A 44 36.17 10.21 11.71
CA THR A 44 37.55 9.74 11.94
C THR A 44 38.25 10.48 13.08
N ASN A 45 37.58 11.45 13.72
CA ASN A 45 38.13 12.27 14.80
C ASN A 45 37.50 11.99 16.18
N GLY A 46 36.79 10.88 16.33
CA GLY A 46 36.09 10.52 17.57
C GLY A 46 34.73 11.22 17.80
N MET A 47 34.33 12.17 16.95
CA MET A 47 33.05 12.88 17.11
C MET A 47 31.86 12.02 16.67
N VAL A 48 30.79 12.05 17.47
CA VAL A 48 29.51 11.38 17.20
C VAL A 48 28.33 12.31 17.49
N PRO A 49 27.14 12.08 16.90
CA PRO A 49 25.96 12.89 17.19
C PRO A 49 25.55 12.83 18.67
N LYS A 50 25.03 13.94 19.18
CA LYS A 50 24.44 14.02 20.52
C LYS A 50 23.22 13.09 20.61
N GLY A 51 23.11 12.35 21.72
CA GLY A 51 21.98 11.44 21.97
C GLY A 51 22.19 10.01 21.47
N GLY A 52 23.27 9.72 20.73
CA GLY A 52 23.60 8.33 20.39
C GLY A 52 23.99 7.50 21.62
N LYS A 53 23.57 6.23 21.66
CA LYS A 53 23.97 5.28 22.69
C LYS A 53 25.27 4.59 22.29
N LYS A 54 26.31 4.69 23.12
CA LYS A 54 27.56 3.95 22.92
C LYS A 54 27.31 2.47 23.18
N VAL A 55 27.72 1.61 22.24
CA VAL A 55 27.62 0.16 22.36
C VAL A 55 28.98 -0.51 22.19
N SER A 56 29.09 -1.76 22.63
CA SER A 56 30.31 -2.54 22.40
C SER A 56 30.51 -2.85 20.91
N LYS A 57 31.75 -3.13 20.48
CA LYS A 57 32.01 -3.57 19.09
C LYS A 57 31.17 -4.80 18.72
N LYS A 58 31.10 -5.76 19.64
CA LYS A 58 30.34 -7.01 19.48
C LYS A 58 28.85 -6.72 19.28
N GLU A 59 28.27 -5.90 20.13
CA GLU A 59 26.86 -5.48 20.03
C GLU A 59 26.58 -4.73 18.73
N PHE A 60 27.44 -3.78 18.35
CA PHE A 60 27.30 -3.04 17.09
C PHE A 60 27.32 -3.98 15.87
N LEU A 61 28.29 -4.90 15.82
CA LEU A 61 28.38 -5.87 14.72
C LEU A 61 27.20 -6.85 14.72
N ASN A 62 26.71 -7.24 15.90
CA ASN A 62 25.53 -8.10 16.02
C ASN A 62 24.30 -7.43 15.40
N LEU A 63 24.04 -6.15 15.71
CA LEU A 63 22.94 -5.38 15.12
C LEU A 63 23.02 -5.34 13.59
N LEU A 64 24.20 -5.09 13.03
CA LEU A 64 24.39 -5.09 11.57
C LEU A 64 24.15 -6.47 10.95
N SER A 65 24.59 -7.53 11.63
CA SER A 65 24.44 -8.91 11.15
C SER A 65 23.02 -9.45 11.29
N SER A 66 22.25 -8.99 12.29
CA SER A 66 20.85 -9.37 12.47
C SER A 66 19.92 -8.65 11.49
N GLY A 67 20.38 -7.55 10.88
CA GLY A 67 19.56 -6.67 10.04
C GLY A 67 18.74 -5.66 10.84
N GLU A 68 18.97 -5.55 12.15
CA GLU A 68 18.32 -4.57 13.02
C GLU A 68 19.13 -3.27 13.13
N GLY A 69 20.38 -3.27 12.65
CA GLY A 69 21.27 -2.12 12.57
C GLY A 69 21.48 -1.64 11.13
N PHE A 70 21.40 -0.33 10.90
CA PHE A 70 21.62 0.31 9.59
C PHE A 70 22.70 1.37 9.70
N LEU A 71 23.83 1.21 9.02
CA LEU A 71 24.91 2.20 9.08
C LEU A 71 24.43 3.54 8.54
N ASN A 72 24.86 4.61 9.19
CA ASN A 72 24.64 5.97 8.73
C ASN A 72 25.98 6.69 8.61
N TYR A 73 26.26 7.21 7.41
CA TYR A 73 27.46 7.97 7.13
C TYR A 73 27.22 8.92 5.95
N PRO A 74 27.90 10.09 5.89
CA PRO A 74 27.53 11.17 4.97
C PRO A 74 27.46 10.77 3.49
N SER A 75 28.41 9.96 3.01
CA SER A 75 28.42 9.52 1.60
C SER A 75 27.26 8.58 1.26
N LYS A 76 26.77 7.76 2.21
CA LYS A 76 25.57 6.94 2.02
C LYS A 76 24.37 7.82 1.75
N THR A 77 24.09 8.78 2.64
CA THR A 77 22.93 9.68 2.50
C THR A 77 22.92 10.41 1.16
N GLN A 78 24.09 10.84 0.66
CA GLN A 78 24.19 11.47 -0.65
C GLN A 78 23.83 10.51 -1.79
N ILE A 79 24.37 9.28 -1.77
CA ILE A 79 24.08 8.25 -2.78
C ILE A 79 22.59 7.89 -2.77
N GLU A 80 22.00 7.74 -1.59
CA GLU A 80 20.58 7.42 -1.42
C GLU A 80 19.68 8.51 -2.02
N ASN A 81 19.97 9.78 -1.73
CA ASN A 81 19.19 10.91 -2.26
C ASN A 81 19.25 10.96 -3.80
N VAL A 82 20.43 10.76 -4.40
CA VAL A 82 20.60 10.71 -5.86
C VAL A 82 19.81 9.54 -6.47
N ALA A 83 19.83 8.37 -5.83
CA ALA A 83 19.07 7.21 -6.29
C ALA A 83 17.55 7.45 -6.25
N ILE A 84 17.06 8.09 -5.18
CA ILE A 84 15.65 8.47 -5.02
C ILE A 84 15.22 9.44 -6.11
N GLU A 85 15.96 10.54 -6.30
CA GLU A 85 15.62 11.56 -7.30
C GLU A 85 15.61 10.99 -8.72
N LYS A 86 16.61 10.16 -9.04
CA LYS A 86 16.69 9.46 -10.33
C LYS A 86 15.46 8.56 -10.55
N SER A 87 15.11 7.73 -9.57
CA SER A 87 13.97 6.82 -9.69
C SER A 87 12.64 7.54 -9.85
N ASN A 88 12.42 8.63 -9.10
CA ASN A 88 11.21 9.45 -9.23
C ASN A 88 11.08 10.01 -10.65
N LYS A 89 12.17 10.55 -11.22
CA LYS A 89 12.19 11.08 -12.59
C LYS A 89 11.94 9.99 -13.64
N GLU A 90 12.50 8.80 -13.45
CA GLU A 90 12.26 7.64 -14.32
C GLU A 90 10.80 7.19 -14.32
N ASN A 91 10.17 7.12 -13.13
CA ASN A 91 8.75 6.78 -13.01
C ASN A 91 7.84 7.83 -13.66
N GLU A 92 8.13 9.12 -13.46
CA GLU A 92 7.38 10.20 -14.11
C GLU A 92 7.49 10.16 -15.63
N ASN A 93 8.70 10.03 -16.16
CA ASN A 93 8.94 9.92 -17.60
C ASN A 93 8.24 8.70 -18.20
N TYR A 94 8.32 7.56 -17.51
CA TYR A 94 7.67 6.33 -17.93
C TYR A 94 6.14 6.53 -18.05
N ILE A 95 5.49 7.07 -17.02
CA ILE A 95 4.03 7.31 -17.07
C ILE A 95 3.64 8.27 -18.19
N ARG A 96 4.40 9.35 -18.40
CA ARG A 96 4.16 10.30 -19.50
C ARG A 96 4.30 9.63 -20.86
N GLN A 97 5.26 8.73 -21.04
CA GLN A 97 5.40 7.93 -22.26
C GLN A 97 4.20 6.98 -22.43
N MET A 98 3.79 6.30 -21.35
CA MET A 98 2.69 5.34 -21.38
C MET A 98 1.35 5.99 -21.68
N ALA A 99 1.10 7.20 -21.19
CA ALA A 99 -0.12 7.95 -21.48
C ALA A 99 -0.24 8.42 -22.94
N LYS A 100 0.85 8.43 -23.70
CA LYS A 100 0.81 8.63 -25.17
C LYS A 100 0.29 7.37 -25.88
N LEU A 101 0.62 6.19 -25.36
CA LEU A 101 0.25 4.89 -25.93
C LEU A 101 -1.15 4.43 -25.49
N TYR A 102 -1.56 4.79 -24.26
CA TYR A 102 -2.84 4.42 -23.66
C TYR A 102 -3.59 5.69 -23.26
N PRO A 103 -4.48 6.22 -24.12
CA PRO A 103 -5.21 7.45 -23.84
C PRO A 103 -5.98 7.41 -22.51
N THR A 104 -6.43 6.24 -22.07
CA THR A 104 -7.10 6.03 -20.78
C THR A 104 -6.24 6.45 -19.59
N LEU A 105 -4.90 6.38 -19.70
CA LEU A 105 -3.97 6.83 -18.65
C LEU A 105 -3.86 8.35 -18.57
N LYS A 106 -4.31 9.11 -19.58
CA LYS A 106 -4.28 10.59 -19.54
C LYS A 106 -5.14 11.14 -18.41
N ARG A 107 -6.14 10.38 -17.93
CA ARG A 107 -6.93 10.78 -16.75
C ARG A 107 -6.02 10.97 -15.55
N PHE A 108 -5.08 10.05 -15.31
CA PHE A 108 -4.13 10.16 -14.22
C PHE A 108 -3.20 11.35 -14.42
N LEU A 109 -2.73 11.62 -15.65
CA LEU A 109 -1.85 12.77 -15.93
C LEU A 109 -2.41 14.11 -15.46
N LYS A 110 -3.73 14.27 -15.42
CA LYS A 110 -4.42 15.48 -14.95
C LYS A 110 -4.55 15.58 -13.43
N LEU A 111 -4.15 14.55 -12.68
CA LEU A 111 -4.34 14.41 -11.22
C LEU A 111 -3.04 14.69 -10.41
N TYR A 112 -2.00 15.25 -11.05
CA TYR A 112 -0.64 15.30 -10.46
C TYR A 112 -0.13 16.68 -10.07
N GLU A 113 -0.91 17.72 -10.27
CA GLU A 113 -0.53 19.11 -9.95
C GLU A 113 -1.54 19.72 -8.98
N PRO A 114 -1.60 19.24 -7.73
CA PRO A 114 -2.51 19.86 -6.77
C PRO A 114 -2.10 21.33 -6.64
N LYS A 115 -3.05 22.25 -6.81
CA LYS A 115 -2.84 23.66 -6.42
C LYS A 115 -2.40 23.63 -4.96
N ALA A 116 -1.14 24.05 -4.75
CA ALA A 116 -0.38 24.06 -3.52
C ALA A 116 -1.15 23.60 -2.26
N PRO A 117 -1.19 22.30 -1.94
CA PRO A 117 -1.37 21.92 -0.55
C PRO A 117 -0.06 22.29 0.17
N GLU A 118 -0.15 22.77 1.41
CA GLU A 118 1.01 22.95 2.26
C GLU A 118 1.74 21.61 2.37
N LEU A 119 2.87 21.50 1.66
CA LEU A 119 3.69 20.30 1.68
C LEU A 119 4.23 20.14 3.10
N VAL A 120 4.01 18.98 3.71
CA VAL A 120 4.51 18.71 5.07
C VAL A 120 5.92 18.12 5.06
N ASP A 121 6.42 17.68 3.90
CA ASP A 121 7.80 17.23 3.72
C ASP A 121 8.32 17.37 2.27
N LYS A 122 9.63 17.13 2.11
CA LYS A 122 10.34 17.15 0.82
C LYS A 122 9.93 16.02 -0.12
N GLU A 123 9.25 14.99 0.38
CA GLU A 123 8.69 13.93 -0.46
C GLU A 123 7.40 14.37 -1.17
N GLY A 124 6.87 15.54 -0.81
CA GLY A 124 5.66 16.12 -1.38
C GLY A 124 4.39 15.60 -0.72
N ASN A 125 4.51 14.97 0.45
CA ASN A 125 3.34 14.60 1.25
C ASN A 125 2.67 15.88 1.75
N PHE A 126 1.38 15.81 2.04
CA PHE A 126 0.66 16.98 2.53
C PHE A 126 -0.41 16.60 3.52
N SER A 127 -0.80 17.59 4.31
CA SER A 127 -1.87 17.51 5.29
C SER A 127 -3.25 17.50 4.65
N SER A 128 -4.14 16.69 5.20
CA SER A 128 -5.56 16.75 4.87
C SER A 128 -6.43 16.61 6.11
N PRO A 129 -7.41 17.52 6.30
CA PRO A 129 -8.40 17.35 7.34
C PRO A 129 -9.34 16.18 6.98
N ILE A 130 -9.84 15.51 8.01
CA ILE A 130 -10.93 14.52 7.94
C ILE A 130 -11.95 14.84 9.04
N GLU A 131 -13.19 14.37 8.85
CA GLU A 131 -14.27 14.48 9.83
C GLU A 131 -14.75 13.08 10.24
N TYR A 132 -14.82 12.84 11.54
CA TYR A 132 -15.36 11.61 12.14
C TYR A 132 -16.89 11.66 12.26
N ASN A 133 -17.50 10.52 12.59
CA ASN A 133 -18.97 10.44 12.69
C ASN A 133 -19.57 11.37 13.74
N ASN A 134 -18.85 11.61 14.83
CA ASN A 134 -19.19 12.52 15.91
C ASN A 134 -18.91 14.00 15.58
N LYS A 135 -18.59 14.35 14.33
CA LYS A 135 -18.22 15.71 13.87
C LYS A 135 -16.89 16.24 14.40
N GLU A 136 -16.14 15.42 15.13
CA GLU A 136 -14.77 15.74 15.49
C GLU A 136 -13.89 15.75 14.25
N LYS A 137 -12.99 16.73 14.17
CA LYS A 137 -12.04 16.86 13.06
C LYS A 137 -10.69 16.30 13.47
N SER A 138 -10.04 15.63 12.53
CA SER A 138 -8.66 15.17 12.69
C SER A 138 -7.85 15.51 11.45
N GLU A 139 -6.54 15.26 11.52
CA GLU A 139 -5.60 15.51 10.46
C GLU A 139 -4.89 14.22 10.08
N VAL A 140 -4.89 13.91 8.78
CA VAL A 140 -4.13 12.79 8.21
C VAL A 140 -3.15 13.31 7.17
N ILE A 141 -2.01 12.63 7.07
CA ILE A 141 -1.06 12.91 5.99
C ILE A 141 -1.34 11.98 4.82
N LEU A 142 -1.51 12.59 3.65
CA LEU A 142 -1.62 11.88 2.38
C LEU A 142 -0.30 11.86 1.64
N MET A 143 -0.09 10.79 0.88
CA MET A 143 1.14 10.58 0.14
C MET A 143 1.20 11.48 -1.10
N GLY A 144 2.38 12.03 -1.35
CA GLY A 144 2.63 13.00 -2.41
C GLY A 144 2.72 12.46 -3.83
N LYS A 145 3.01 13.37 -4.77
CA LYS A 145 3.20 13.10 -6.21
C LYS A 145 4.08 11.86 -6.46
N ASN A 146 5.23 11.78 -5.81
CA ASN A 146 6.22 10.70 -6.01
C ASN A 146 5.65 9.31 -5.72
N PHE A 147 4.83 9.17 -4.67
CA PHE A 147 4.17 7.90 -4.36
C PHE A 147 3.25 7.47 -5.51
N ILE A 148 2.43 8.41 -6.01
CA ILE A 148 1.43 8.12 -7.03
C ILE A 148 2.11 7.70 -8.35
N TYR A 149 3.16 8.42 -8.78
CA TYR A 149 3.91 8.02 -9.97
C TYR A 149 4.55 6.66 -9.80
N ARG A 150 5.13 6.37 -8.64
CA ARG A 150 5.71 5.06 -8.40
C ARG A 150 4.67 3.95 -8.44
N SER A 151 3.55 4.12 -7.73
CA SER A 151 2.45 3.14 -7.70
C SER A 151 1.95 2.84 -9.11
N LEU A 152 1.57 3.88 -9.86
CA LEU A 152 1.06 3.71 -11.21
C LEU A 152 2.11 3.15 -12.17
N ALA A 153 3.39 3.56 -12.06
CA ALA A 153 4.45 3.03 -12.90
C ALA A 153 4.68 1.54 -12.63
N SER A 154 4.66 1.11 -11.36
CA SER A 154 4.73 -0.30 -10.97
C SER A 154 3.56 -1.10 -11.57
N SER A 155 2.32 -0.60 -11.45
CA SER A 155 1.13 -1.23 -12.02
C SER A 155 1.20 -1.38 -13.53
N ILE A 156 1.63 -0.33 -14.25
CA ILE A 156 1.76 -0.39 -15.70
C ILE A 156 2.88 -1.37 -16.13
N ARG A 157 3.98 -1.45 -15.37
CA ARG A 157 5.04 -2.44 -15.64
C ARG A 157 4.52 -3.87 -15.48
N SER A 158 3.77 -4.15 -14.41
CA SER A 158 3.15 -5.47 -14.21
C SER A 158 2.18 -5.84 -15.34
N MET A 159 1.30 -4.89 -15.69
CA MET A 159 0.34 -5.06 -16.80
C MET A 159 1.04 -5.37 -18.13
N ARG A 160 2.26 -4.84 -18.33
CA ARG A 160 3.06 -5.02 -19.56
C ARG A 160 4.08 -6.15 -19.50
N SER A 161 4.21 -6.82 -18.36
CA SER A 161 5.13 -7.92 -18.17
C SER A 161 4.46 -9.22 -18.59
N ARG A 162 4.90 -9.82 -19.70
CA ARG A 162 4.40 -11.13 -20.16
C ARG A 162 4.53 -12.18 -19.06
N THR A 163 5.63 -12.13 -18.31
CA THR A 163 5.92 -13.07 -17.22
C THR A 163 4.96 -12.86 -16.05
N GLU A 164 4.73 -11.62 -15.62
CA GLU A 164 3.81 -11.36 -14.49
C GLU A 164 2.36 -11.65 -14.85
N GLN A 165 1.92 -11.31 -16.07
CA GLN A 165 0.57 -11.62 -16.53
C GLN A 165 0.32 -13.13 -16.67
N ALA A 166 1.33 -13.91 -17.11
CA ALA A 166 1.23 -15.36 -17.14
C ALA A 166 1.23 -15.97 -15.73
N ALA A 167 2.05 -15.42 -14.82
CA ALA A 167 2.08 -15.85 -13.43
C ALA A 167 0.75 -15.56 -12.72
N MET A 168 0.13 -14.40 -12.96
CA MET A 168 -1.21 -14.06 -12.45
C MET A 168 -2.25 -15.09 -12.90
N TYR A 169 -2.26 -15.44 -14.20
CA TYR A 169 -3.16 -16.46 -14.75
C TYR A 169 -2.99 -17.80 -14.03
N ARG A 170 -1.74 -18.29 -13.98
CA ARG A 170 -1.41 -19.58 -13.35
C ARG A 170 -1.83 -19.61 -11.89
N ARG A 171 -1.46 -18.59 -11.12
CA ARG A 171 -1.77 -18.52 -9.68
C ARG A 171 -3.28 -18.56 -9.42
N LEU A 172 -4.08 -17.84 -10.21
CA LEU A 172 -5.54 -17.92 -10.07
C LEU A 172 -6.03 -19.31 -10.45
N TYR A 173 -5.64 -19.81 -11.64
CA TYR A 173 -6.02 -21.13 -12.15
C TYR A 173 -5.77 -22.25 -11.13
N ASP A 174 -4.58 -22.27 -10.52
CA ASP A 174 -4.16 -23.29 -9.55
C ASP A 174 -4.98 -23.26 -8.24
N LEU A 175 -5.65 -22.14 -7.95
CA LEU A 175 -6.47 -21.96 -6.74
C LEU A 175 -7.97 -22.17 -6.98
N LEU A 176 -8.39 -22.37 -8.24
CA LEU A 176 -9.81 -22.57 -8.53
C LEU A 176 -10.28 -23.97 -8.12
N PRO A 177 -11.48 -24.09 -7.52
CA PRO A 177 -12.00 -25.37 -7.07
C PRO A 177 -12.34 -26.30 -8.24
N SER A 178 -12.39 -27.60 -8.00
CA SER A 178 -12.70 -28.60 -9.04
C SER A 178 -14.07 -28.36 -9.70
N GLU A 179 -15.03 -27.85 -8.93
CA GLU A 179 -16.39 -27.47 -9.30
C GLU A 179 -16.41 -26.43 -10.41
N PHE A 180 -15.48 -25.47 -10.37
CA PHE A 180 -15.33 -24.48 -11.41
C PHE A 180 -14.99 -25.14 -12.75
N PHE A 181 -14.05 -26.09 -12.76
CA PHE A 181 -13.64 -26.80 -13.96
C PHE A 181 -14.73 -27.75 -14.49
N LYS A 182 -15.54 -28.33 -13.60
CA LYS A 182 -16.72 -29.13 -13.98
C LYS A 182 -17.79 -28.28 -14.67
N GLN A 183 -17.98 -27.02 -14.26
CA GLN A 183 -18.94 -26.09 -14.88
C GLN A 183 -18.47 -25.57 -16.25
N TYR A 184 -17.15 -25.51 -16.48
CA TYR A 184 -16.57 -24.99 -17.73
C TYR A 184 -15.63 -26.02 -18.41
N PRO A 185 -16.12 -27.22 -18.78
CA PRO A 185 -15.28 -28.28 -19.33
C PRO A 185 -14.68 -27.84 -20.67
N GLY A 186 -13.36 -27.94 -20.80
CA GLY A 186 -12.62 -27.55 -22.02
C GLY A 186 -12.60 -26.05 -22.34
N GLY A 187 -13.26 -25.21 -21.54
CA GLY A 187 -13.38 -23.77 -21.78
C GLY A 187 -12.23 -22.92 -21.23
N ILE A 188 -11.37 -23.51 -20.38
CA ILE A 188 -10.26 -22.82 -19.72
C ILE A 188 -8.93 -23.42 -20.20
N ILE A 189 -8.05 -22.57 -20.73
CA ILE A 189 -6.76 -22.98 -21.30
C ILE A 189 -5.76 -23.24 -20.17
N SER A 190 -5.00 -24.34 -20.25
CA SER A 190 -3.99 -24.66 -19.23
C SER A 190 -2.91 -23.56 -19.11
N PRO A 191 -2.38 -23.27 -17.90
CA PRO A 191 -1.33 -22.28 -17.69
C PRO A 191 -0.08 -22.45 -18.56
N ASP A 192 0.32 -23.69 -18.87
CA ASP A 192 1.52 -23.99 -19.67
C ASP A 192 1.40 -23.53 -21.13
N ILE A 193 0.18 -23.56 -21.67
CA ILE A 193 -0.13 -23.01 -22.99
C ILE A 193 -0.15 -21.49 -22.90
N VAL A 194 -0.83 -20.92 -21.90
CA VAL A 194 -0.95 -19.46 -21.72
C VAL A 194 0.43 -18.81 -21.54
N ALA A 195 1.34 -19.43 -20.78
CA ALA A 195 2.68 -18.89 -20.53
C ALA A 195 3.53 -18.71 -21.81
N LYS A 196 3.23 -19.44 -22.88
CA LYS A 196 3.91 -19.38 -24.18
C LYS A 196 3.26 -18.37 -25.15
N GLN A 197 2.11 -17.79 -24.80
CA GLN A 197 1.38 -16.88 -25.67
C GLN A 197 1.93 -15.44 -25.61
N ALA A 198 1.60 -14.64 -26.63
CA ALA A 198 1.91 -13.22 -26.62
C ALA A 198 1.12 -12.48 -25.52
N LEU A 199 1.69 -11.40 -24.98
CA LEU A 199 1.10 -10.61 -23.89
C LEU A 199 -0.37 -10.23 -24.12
N ALA A 200 -0.72 -9.79 -25.33
CA ALA A 200 -2.10 -9.42 -25.66
C ALA A 200 -3.08 -10.60 -25.58
N ILE A 201 -2.63 -11.82 -25.88
CA ILE A 201 -3.43 -13.03 -25.71
C ILE A 201 -3.55 -13.36 -24.22
N ILE A 202 -2.45 -13.31 -23.46
CA ILE A 202 -2.45 -13.57 -22.02
C ILE A 202 -3.40 -12.61 -21.28
N ALA A 203 -3.36 -11.32 -21.60
CA ALA A 203 -4.26 -10.32 -21.01
C ALA A 203 -5.74 -10.65 -21.27
N ARG A 204 -6.07 -11.11 -22.49
CA ARG A 204 -7.42 -11.61 -22.81
C ARG A 204 -7.77 -12.86 -22.02
N ARG A 205 -6.84 -13.81 -21.85
CA ARG A 205 -7.05 -15.02 -21.03
C ARG A 205 -7.30 -14.69 -19.57
N ASN A 206 -6.57 -13.73 -19.00
CA ASN A 206 -6.81 -13.23 -17.65
C ASN A 206 -8.23 -12.67 -17.50
N ARG A 207 -8.66 -11.83 -18.45
CA ARG A 207 -10.02 -11.29 -18.47
C ARG A 207 -11.08 -12.40 -18.56
N GLU A 208 -10.96 -13.31 -19.54
CA GLU A 208 -11.90 -14.42 -19.73
C GLU A 208 -11.99 -15.32 -18.49
N LEU A 209 -10.86 -15.59 -17.82
CA LEU A 209 -10.83 -16.36 -16.58
C LEU A 209 -11.57 -15.61 -15.46
N ALA A 210 -11.25 -14.33 -15.25
CA ALA A 210 -11.87 -13.52 -14.21
C ALA A 210 -13.40 -13.34 -14.42
N GLU A 211 -13.85 -13.17 -15.67
CA GLU A 211 -15.28 -13.10 -16.01
C GLU A 211 -16.01 -14.40 -15.67
N ARG A 212 -15.43 -15.56 -16.04
CA ARG A 212 -16.02 -16.87 -15.71
C ARG A 212 -16.02 -17.13 -14.21
N VAL A 213 -14.98 -16.72 -13.49
CA VAL A 213 -14.92 -16.82 -12.04
C VAL A 213 -16.00 -15.94 -11.38
N ALA A 214 -16.21 -14.72 -11.87
CA ALA A 214 -17.29 -13.86 -11.38
C ALA A 214 -18.69 -14.49 -11.62
N MET A 215 -18.91 -15.13 -12.77
CA MET A 215 -20.14 -15.89 -13.05
C MET A 215 -20.29 -17.12 -12.13
N PHE A 216 -19.20 -17.83 -11.87
CA PHE A 216 -19.17 -18.95 -10.93
C PHE A 216 -19.57 -18.48 -9.52
N ILE A 217 -19.01 -17.36 -9.05
CA ILE A 217 -19.37 -16.77 -7.75
C ILE A 217 -20.84 -16.38 -7.70
N ALA A 218 -21.40 -15.78 -8.75
CA ALA A 218 -22.82 -15.42 -8.77
C ALA A 218 -23.74 -16.65 -8.63
N SER A 219 -23.27 -17.85 -9.00
CA SER A 219 -24.01 -19.10 -8.78
C SER A 219 -23.87 -19.65 -7.36
N MET A 220 -22.84 -19.23 -6.62
CA MET A 220 -22.66 -19.54 -5.21
C MET A 220 -23.51 -18.59 -4.37
N ARG A 221 -24.66 -19.06 -3.86
CA ARG A 221 -25.36 -18.33 -2.80
C ARG A 221 -24.48 -18.38 -1.55
N ALA A 222 -23.97 -17.23 -1.10
CA ALA A 222 -23.22 -17.14 0.14
C ALA A 222 -24.15 -17.53 1.31
N THR A 223 -23.99 -18.75 1.83
CA THR A 223 -24.53 -19.10 3.14
C THR A 223 -23.85 -18.22 4.19
N GLY A 224 -24.58 -17.87 5.25
CA GLY A 224 -24.03 -17.06 6.33
C GLY A 224 -22.69 -17.60 6.83
N VAL A 225 -21.65 -16.78 6.76
CA VAL A 225 -20.39 -17.09 7.43
C VAL A 225 -20.59 -16.61 8.86
N LEU A 226 -20.61 -17.53 9.82
CA LEU A 226 -20.60 -17.16 11.23
C LEU A 226 -19.17 -16.75 11.64
N PRO A 227 -19.00 -15.84 12.62
CA PRO A 227 -17.69 -15.57 13.18
C PRO A 227 -17.08 -16.86 13.72
N PRO A 228 -15.79 -17.16 13.45
CA PRO A 228 -15.08 -18.27 14.06
C PRO A 228 -15.09 -18.17 15.59
N GLU A 229 -15.19 -19.31 16.27
CA GLU A 229 -15.28 -19.39 17.74
C GLU A 229 -14.08 -18.77 18.46
N ASN A 230 -12.89 -18.88 17.86
CA ASN A 230 -11.62 -18.35 18.37
C ASN A 230 -11.32 -16.91 17.93
N ARG A 231 -12.22 -16.25 17.18
CA ARG A 231 -12.04 -14.83 16.85
C ARG A 231 -12.05 -14.02 18.15
N PRO A 232 -11.08 -13.13 18.38
CA PRO A 232 -11.10 -12.29 19.57
C PRO A 232 -12.32 -11.37 19.57
N GLY A 233 -12.95 -11.22 20.74
CA GLY A 233 -14.14 -10.38 20.90
C GLY A 233 -13.87 -8.87 20.79
N ASN A 234 -12.59 -8.46 20.89
CA ASN A 234 -12.15 -7.09 20.70
C ASN A 234 -10.67 -7.04 20.29
N CYS A 235 -10.20 -5.86 19.91
CA CYS A 235 -8.84 -5.64 19.41
C CYS A 235 -7.71 -5.97 20.40
N ARG A 236 -7.95 -5.84 21.70
CA ARG A 236 -6.95 -6.20 22.72
C ARG A 236 -6.74 -7.70 22.82
N GLY A 237 -7.70 -8.50 22.33
CA GLY A 237 -7.60 -9.95 22.25
C GLY A 237 -6.81 -10.46 21.03
N GLU A 238 -6.44 -9.60 20.08
CA GLU A 238 -5.54 -9.98 18.98
C GLU A 238 -4.15 -10.34 19.56
N PHE A 239 -3.58 -11.44 19.08
CA PHE A 239 -2.28 -11.90 19.59
C PHE A 239 -1.18 -10.92 19.23
N GLY A 240 -0.36 -10.55 20.21
CA GLY A 240 0.70 -9.57 20.02
C GLY A 240 0.23 -8.11 20.04
N SER A 241 -1.02 -7.85 20.44
CA SER A 241 -1.49 -6.49 20.70
C SER A 241 -0.65 -5.81 21.77
N GLY A 242 -0.21 -4.60 21.47
CA GLY A 242 0.57 -3.74 22.33
C GLY A 242 -0.27 -2.89 23.29
N ASP A 243 0.21 -1.70 23.61
CA ASP A 243 -0.48 -0.76 24.52
C ASP A 243 -1.77 -0.16 23.92
N GLY A 244 -1.94 -0.28 22.59
CA GLY A 244 -3.09 0.15 21.81
C GLY A 244 -2.90 1.48 21.09
N THR A 245 -1.70 2.07 21.10
CA THR A 245 -1.43 3.35 20.43
C THR A 245 -1.64 3.31 18.91
N ASP A 246 -1.55 2.14 18.27
CA ASP A 246 -1.98 1.89 16.88
C ASP A 246 -3.48 2.14 16.63
N ARG A 247 -4.28 2.30 17.68
CA ARG A 247 -5.73 2.61 17.65
C ARG A 247 -6.09 3.84 18.47
N ALA A 248 -5.11 4.58 18.95
CA ALA A 248 -5.34 5.81 19.69
C ALA A 248 -5.97 6.87 18.77
N ILE A 249 -6.67 7.81 19.39
CA ILE A 249 -7.37 8.90 18.70
C ILE A 249 -7.11 10.28 19.30
N ASN A 250 -6.51 10.38 20.49
CA ASN A 250 -6.15 11.65 21.10
C ASN A 250 -4.88 11.57 21.99
N ARG A 251 -4.42 12.76 22.37
CA ARG A 251 -3.12 13.11 23.00
C ARG A 251 -3.15 13.10 24.54
N GLY A 252 -4.19 12.57 25.18
CA GLY A 252 -4.46 12.78 26.61
C GLY A 252 -3.76 11.79 27.56
N MET A 253 -3.66 12.15 28.86
CA MET A 253 -3.31 11.21 29.95
C MET A 253 -4.37 10.11 30.19
N GLY A 254 -5.46 10.14 29.44
CA GLY A 254 -6.28 8.98 29.13
C GLY A 254 -6.27 8.83 27.61
N ILE A 255 -5.70 7.75 27.11
CA ILE A 255 -5.77 7.42 25.69
C ILE A 255 -7.16 6.84 25.48
N ASP A 256 -8.03 7.57 24.78
CA ASP A 256 -9.23 6.93 24.24
C ASP A 256 -8.78 5.98 23.14
N TYR A 257 -9.17 4.71 23.25
CA TYR A 257 -8.92 3.71 22.23
C TYR A 257 -10.18 3.50 21.41
N GLU A 258 -10.00 3.38 20.11
CA GLU A 258 -11.03 2.85 19.25
C GLU A 258 -11.05 1.33 19.36
N ILE A 259 -12.13 0.80 19.94
CA ILE A 259 -12.41 -0.63 19.93
C ILE A 259 -13.41 -0.89 18.81
N ASP A 260 -12.97 -1.64 17.80
CA ASP A 260 -13.87 -2.26 16.83
C ASP A 260 -14.57 -3.43 17.55
N GLU A 261 -15.73 -3.14 18.14
CA GLU A 261 -16.55 -4.14 18.83
C GLU A 261 -17.47 -4.88 17.85
N GLN A 262 -17.65 -6.18 18.08
CA GLN A 262 -18.54 -6.99 17.27
C GLN A 262 -19.97 -6.45 17.29
N GLY A 263 -20.54 -6.18 16.11
CA GLY A 263 -21.91 -5.66 15.97
C GLY A 263 -22.02 -4.14 16.08
N ALA A 264 -20.89 -3.43 16.20
CA ALA A 264 -20.87 -1.97 16.25
C ALA A 264 -20.95 -1.30 14.86
N HIS A 265 -20.99 -2.09 13.79
CA HIS A 265 -21.17 -1.61 12.41
C HIS A 265 -22.57 -1.03 12.20
N ASP A 266 -22.67 -0.11 11.25
CA ASP A 266 -23.96 0.43 10.82
C ASP A 266 -24.85 -0.72 10.31
N PRO A 267 -26.09 -0.89 10.82
CA PRO A 267 -27.00 -1.96 10.39
C PRO A 267 -27.31 -1.92 8.89
N GLU A 268 -27.22 -0.75 8.26
CA GLU A 268 -27.42 -0.52 6.83
C GLU A 268 -26.12 -0.67 6.01
N GLY A 269 -24.98 -0.75 6.68
CA GLY A 269 -23.65 -0.93 6.11
C GLY A 269 -23.49 -2.28 5.40
N LEU A 270 -22.63 -2.30 4.38
CA LEU A 270 -22.38 -3.51 3.59
C LEU A 270 -21.72 -4.61 4.43
N PHE A 271 -20.86 -4.26 5.40
CA PHE A 271 -20.27 -5.22 6.32
C PHE A 271 -21.36 -5.88 7.19
N ALA A 272 -22.37 -5.16 7.67
CA ALA A 272 -23.48 -5.77 8.41
C ALA A 272 -24.32 -6.69 7.52
N LYS A 273 -24.75 -6.20 6.35
CA LYS A 273 -25.76 -6.86 5.50
C LYS A 273 -25.24 -7.96 4.58
N GLN A 274 -23.97 -7.90 4.17
CA GLN A 274 -23.42 -8.84 3.20
C GLN A 274 -22.52 -9.88 3.87
N ASN A 275 -22.61 -11.13 3.38
CA ASN A 275 -21.64 -12.18 3.70
C ASN A 275 -20.59 -12.28 2.59
N PHE A 276 -19.33 -12.40 2.99
CA PHE A 276 -18.18 -12.61 2.10
C PHE A 276 -17.06 -13.35 2.84
N PRO A 277 -16.16 -14.05 2.12
CA PRO A 277 -15.24 -15.00 2.74
C PRO A 277 -14.31 -14.43 3.83
N MET A 278 -13.82 -13.19 3.67
CA MET A 278 -12.88 -12.57 4.62
C MET A 278 -13.56 -11.77 5.74
N LYS A 279 -14.90 -11.72 5.81
CA LYS A 279 -15.64 -10.85 6.75
C LYS A 279 -15.12 -10.95 8.18
N TRP A 280 -14.97 -12.17 8.67
CA TRP A 280 -14.51 -12.43 10.04
C TRP A 280 -13.02 -12.73 10.14
N LYS A 281 -12.26 -12.59 9.05
CA LYS A 281 -10.81 -12.80 9.04
C LYS A 281 -10.02 -11.51 9.12
N ALA A 282 -10.64 -10.38 8.81
CA ALA A 282 -10.01 -9.08 9.01
C ALA A 282 -9.81 -8.78 10.50
N THR A 283 -8.64 -8.22 10.82
CA THR A 283 -8.29 -7.62 12.11
C THR A 283 -8.92 -6.24 12.27
N CYS A 284 -8.84 -5.69 13.47
CA CYS A 284 -9.39 -4.38 13.79
C CYS A 284 -8.92 -3.25 12.85
N THR A 285 -9.74 -2.20 12.74
CA THR A 285 -9.33 -0.92 12.18
C THR A 285 -8.26 -0.28 13.09
N LYS A 286 -7.25 0.33 12.47
CA LYS A 286 -6.15 1.05 13.13
C LYS A 286 -6.12 2.52 12.69
N ASN A 287 -5.33 3.34 13.37
CA ASN A 287 -5.20 4.78 13.14
C ASN A 287 -3.74 5.21 12.87
N GLN A 288 -3.45 5.62 11.64
CA GLN A 288 -2.12 6.09 11.26
C GLN A 288 -1.74 7.45 11.87
N GLY A 289 -2.70 8.22 12.37
CA GLY A 289 -2.48 9.61 12.76
C GLY A 289 -1.80 10.48 11.67
N PRO A 290 -1.09 11.55 12.07
CA PRO A 290 -0.47 12.51 11.16
C PRO A 290 0.89 12.05 10.60
N ARG A 291 1.15 10.74 10.42
CA ARG A 291 2.45 10.23 9.94
C ARG A 291 2.52 9.91 8.44
N GLY A 292 1.40 9.59 7.81
CA GLY A 292 1.37 9.24 6.38
C GLY A 292 1.81 7.80 6.12
N LEU A 293 1.31 6.87 6.95
CA LEU A 293 1.73 5.46 6.95
C LEU A 293 0.69 4.50 6.36
N CYS A 294 -0.39 5.00 5.72
CA CYS A 294 -1.47 4.19 5.14
C CYS A 294 -1.00 2.95 4.36
N THR A 295 0.10 3.05 3.61
CA THR A 295 0.67 1.93 2.86
C THR A 295 1.16 0.78 3.73
N VAL A 296 1.73 1.10 4.90
CA VAL A 296 2.18 0.10 5.88
C VAL A 296 0.98 -0.50 6.59
N PHE A 297 0.05 0.33 7.08
CA PHE A 297 -1.18 -0.13 7.71
C PHE A 297 -2.01 -1.05 6.80
N ALA A 298 -2.21 -0.67 5.54
CA ALA A 298 -2.96 -1.48 4.58
C ALA A 298 -2.29 -2.84 4.30
N ALA A 299 -0.95 -2.87 4.25
CA ALA A 299 -0.21 -4.10 4.01
C ALA A 299 -0.10 -4.99 5.25
N MET A 300 0.08 -4.42 6.43
CA MET A 300 0.06 -5.16 7.69
C MET A 300 -1.33 -5.74 7.93
N GLY A 301 -2.40 -4.95 7.79
CA GLY A 301 -3.78 -5.46 7.85
C GLY A 301 -4.05 -6.58 6.85
N ALA A 302 -3.51 -6.49 5.63
CA ALA A 302 -3.58 -7.57 4.65
C ALA A 302 -2.80 -8.82 5.11
N LEU A 303 -1.58 -8.68 5.62
CA LEU A 303 -0.78 -9.80 6.13
C LEU A 303 -1.46 -10.48 7.33
N GLU A 304 -1.93 -9.70 8.30
CA GLU A 304 -2.69 -10.18 9.47
C GLU A 304 -3.93 -10.96 9.05
N THR A 305 -4.69 -10.45 8.07
CA THR A 305 -5.85 -11.15 7.51
C THR A 305 -5.45 -12.44 6.81
N GLY A 306 -4.30 -12.45 6.13
CA GLY A 306 -3.71 -13.66 5.55
C GLY A 306 -3.45 -14.72 6.62
N VAL A 307 -2.81 -14.33 7.73
CA VAL A 307 -2.56 -15.22 8.87
C VAL A 307 -3.87 -15.75 9.44
N ALA A 308 -4.90 -14.90 9.62
CA ALA A 308 -6.21 -15.35 10.08
C ALA A 308 -6.90 -16.34 9.13
N ILE A 309 -6.69 -16.21 7.81
CA ILE A 309 -7.20 -17.17 6.81
C ILE A 309 -6.48 -18.52 6.93
N LYS A 310 -5.15 -18.52 7.07
CA LYS A 310 -4.31 -19.72 7.00
C LYS A 310 -4.18 -20.47 8.33
N GLU A 311 -4.09 -19.72 9.43
CA GLU A 311 -3.76 -20.24 10.76
C GLU A 311 -4.93 -20.13 11.74
N ASP A 312 -6.04 -19.49 11.33
CA ASP A 312 -7.17 -19.18 12.22
C ASP A 312 -6.71 -18.42 13.48
N ARG A 313 -5.81 -17.46 13.26
CA ARG A 313 -5.18 -16.65 14.31
C ARG A 313 -5.19 -15.18 13.92
N TRP A 314 -5.74 -14.34 14.80
CA TRP A 314 -5.77 -12.88 14.65
C TRP A 314 -4.58 -12.31 15.40
N ILE A 315 -3.68 -11.68 14.65
CA ILE A 315 -2.43 -11.12 15.17
C ILE A 315 -2.41 -9.61 14.95
N ASN A 316 -1.62 -8.90 15.73
CA ASN A 316 -1.35 -7.48 15.56
C ASN A 316 0.14 -7.26 15.27
N LEU A 317 0.49 -6.80 14.07
CA LEU A 317 1.87 -6.59 13.61
C LEU A 317 2.31 -5.14 13.79
N SER A 318 3.60 -4.92 14.10
CA SER A 318 4.14 -3.57 14.30
C SER A 318 4.30 -2.79 13.00
N GLU A 319 3.41 -1.80 12.78
CA GLU A 319 3.57 -0.84 11.70
C GLU A 319 4.82 0.03 11.87
N ASN A 320 5.21 0.35 13.11
CA ASN A 320 6.38 1.20 13.36
C ASN A 320 7.67 0.51 12.92
N TYR A 321 7.82 -0.78 13.25
CA TYR A 321 8.94 -1.60 12.79
C TYR A 321 8.95 -1.71 11.26
N ALA A 322 7.82 -2.09 10.66
CA ALA A 322 7.70 -2.24 9.21
C ALA A 322 8.04 -0.93 8.48
N TRP A 323 7.57 0.21 8.98
CA TRP A 323 7.88 1.53 8.46
C TRP A 323 9.37 1.88 8.61
N ALA A 324 9.95 1.68 9.79
CA ALA A 324 11.35 2.00 10.05
C ALA A 324 12.29 1.18 9.17
N HIS A 325 12.07 -0.15 9.11
CA HIS A 325 12.83 -1.04 8.24
C HIS A 325 12.70 -0.64 6.77
N ASN A 326 11.50 -0.27 6.32
CA ASN A 326 11.29 0.21 4.96
C ASN A 326 12.07 1.49 4.67
N ARG A 327 11.97 2.48 5.57
CA ARG A 327 12.56 3.80 5.38
C ARG A 327 14.09 3.76 5.41
N LEU A 328 14.67 2.95 6.30
CA LEU A 328 16.13 2.79 6.44
C LEU A 328 16.76 1.96 5.31
N ASN A 329 15.96 1.15 4.59
CA ASN A 329 16.40 0.40 3.42
C ASN A 329 15.89 0.94 2.08
N GLN A 330 15.21 2.09 2.06
CA GLN A 330 14.45 2.53 0.89
C GLN A 330 15.29 2.64 -0.38
N TYR A 331 16.59 2.92 -0.27
CA TYR A 331 17.52 3.02 -1.39
C TYR A 331 17.80 1.67 -2.09
N ARG A 332 17.58 0.55 -1.39
CA ARG A 332 17.70 -0.82 -1.92
C ARG A 332 16.50 -1.21 -2.78
N SER A 333 15.41 -0.44 -2.68
CA SER A 333 14.21 -0.63 -3.49
C SER A 333 14.52 -0.41 -4.97
N ARG A 334 13.83 -1.17 -5.83
CA ARG A 334 13.75 -0.87 -7.27
C ARG A 334 13.06 0.48 -7.55
N SER A 335 12.42 1.09 -6.54
CA SER A 335 11.87 2.44 -6.59
C SER A 335 11.94 3.14 -5.22
N PRO A 336 13.09 3.76 -4.87
CA PRO A 336 13.33 4.44 -3.59
C PRO A 336 12.45 5.67 -3.35
N GLY A 337 12.29 6.08 -2.07
CA GLY A 337 11.82 7.42 -1.69
C GLY A 337 10.42 7.53 -1.07
N THR A 338 9.63 6.46 -1.06
CA THR A 338 8.31 6.39 -0.41
C THR A 338 8.12 5.00 0.22
N ALA A 339 7.20 4.79 1.17
CA ALA A 339 7.02 3.44 1.75
C ALA A 339 6.70 2.42 0.66
N ASN A 340 7.59 1.48 0.41
CA ASN A 340 7.44 0.47 -0.63
C ASN A 340 7.20 -0.89 0.01
N ILE A 341 5.96 -1.34 0.16
CA ILE A 341 5.68 -2.66 0.73
C ILE A 341 6.30 -3.79 -0.10
N ASP A 342 6.45 -3.59 -1.41
CA ASP A 342 7.17 -4.54 -2.26
C ASP A 342 8.62 -4.74 -1.77
N LEU A 343 9.23 -3.72 -1.14
CA LEU A 343 10.56 -3.83 -0.52
C LEU A 343 10.56 -4.77 0.70
N LEU A 344 9.50 -4.78 1.51
CA LEU A 344 9.43 -5.71 2.65
C LEU A 344 9.39 -7.16 2.15
N ALA A 345 8.71 -7.40 1.03
CA ALA A 345 8.71 -8.70 0.36
C ALA A 345 10.06 -9.01 -0.30
N GLU A 346 10.66 -8.06 -1.02
CA GLU A 346 11.98 -8.20 -1.66
C GLU A 346 13.08 -8.53 -0.65
N LEU A 347 13.04 -7.91 0.53
CA LEU A 347 13.99 -8.12 1.62
C LEU A 347 13.62 -9.29 2.54
N GLN A 348 12.45 -9.92 2.32
CA GLN A 348 11.94 -11.01 3.15
C GLN A 348 11.90 -10.63 4.64
N THR A 349 11.54 -9.38 4.94
CA THR A 349 11.56 -8.82 6.29
C THR A 349 10.54 -9.52 7.18
N ARG A 350 11.00 -10.09 8.30
CA ARG A 350 10.13 -10.56 9.37
C ARG A 350 9.67 -9.37 10.20
N ILE A 351 8.38 -9.31 10.46
CA ILE A 351 7.74 -8.22 11.21
C ILE A 351 7.41 -8.73 12.60
N PRO A 352 7.83 -8.03 13.67
CA PRO A 352 7.41 -8.33 15.02
C PRO A 352 5.94 -7.99 15.24
N TYR A 353 5.40 -8.53 16.32
CA TYR A 353 4.11 -8.11 16.83
C TYR A 353 4.15 -6.65 17.31
N GLU A 354 2.98 -6.03 17.43
CA GLU A 354 2.82 -4.64 17.87
C GLU A 354 3.46 -4.42 19.25
N ASN A 355 3.27 -5.33 20.19
CA ASN A 355 3.92 -5.31 21.50
C ASN A 355 5.45 -5.52 21.49
N GLY A 356 6.06 -5.65 20.31
CA GLY A 356 7.51 -5.65 20.11
C GLY A 356 8.08 -4.30 19.73
N TRP A 357 7.24 -3.43 19.15
CA TRP A 357 7.49 -2.01 18.96
C TRP A 357 6.17 -1.27 18.76
N ASP A 358 5.61 -0.74 19.86
CA ASP A 358 4.31 -0.07 19.85
C ASP A 358 4.29 1.10 18.85
N TYR A 359 3.19 1.30 18.15
CA TYR A 359 3.08 2.35 17.15
C TYR A 359 3.05 3.72 17.80
N ASN A 360 4.01 4.59 17.47
CA ASN A 360 3.92 6.00 17.83
C ASN A 360 3.08 6.75 16.76
N PRO A 361 1.86 7.26 17.07
CA PRO A 361 1.06 8.03 16.10
C PRO A 361 1.61 9.43 15.85
N SER A 362 2.51 9.91 16.71
CA SER A 362 3.15 11.21 16.64
C SER A 362 2.16 12.37 16.63
N TYR A 363 1.16 12.35 17.51
CA TYR A 363 0.17 13.45 17.63
C TYR A 363 0.77 14.79 18.05
N LEU A 364 2.03 14.81 18.53
CA LEU A 364 2.72 16.06 18.87
C LEU A 364 3.50 16.63 17.68
N LYS A 365 3.45 15.94 16.53
CA LYS A 365 4.11 16.36 15.30
C LYS A 365 3.52 17.69 14.91
N CYS A 366 4.37 18.70 14.74
CA CYS A 366 3.91 20.00 14.31
C CYS A 366 3.48 19.91 12.83
N SER A 367 2.19 20.08 12.55
CA SER A 367 1.66 20.23 11.20
C SER A 367 1.67 21.71 10.81
N GLY A 368 2.12 22.00 9.59
CA GLY A 368 2.37 23.37 9.11
C GLY A 368 1.11 24.21 8.88
N SER A 369 -0.09 23.70 9.14
CA SER A 369 -1.34 24.41 8.87
C SER A 369 -1.78 25.26 10.05
N GLY A 370 -1.13 26.42 10.20
CA GLY A 370 -1.65 27.53 11.02
C GLY A 370 -0.94 27.80 12.36
N ASP A 371 0.05 27.00 12.76
CA ASP A 371 0.86 27.28 13.94
C ASP A 371 2.22 27.89 13.55
N ASN A 372 2.33 29.22 13.67
CA ASN A 372 3.57 29.98 13.44
C ASN A 372 4.70 29.60 14.42
N SER A 373 4.44 28.75 15.43
CA SER A 373 5.46 28.22 16.34
C SER A 373 6.15 26.96 15.82
N CYS A 374 5.68 26.36 14.73
CA CYS A 374 6.28 25.19 14.10
C CYS A 374 7.63 25.54 13.44
N PRO A 375 8.77 25.05 13.94
CA PRO A 375 10.04 25.26 13.26
C PRO A 375 10.01 24.44 11.96
N PRO A 376 10.20 25.05 10.76
CA PRO A 376 10.18 24.34 9.47
C PRO A 376 11.21 23.21 9.33
N ARG A 377 12.12 23.07 10.32
CA ARG A 377 13.23 22.13 10.34
C ARG A 377 13.07 21.01 11.37
N GLU A 378 12.07 21.04 12.24
CA GLU A 378 11.88 20.05 13.33
C GLU A 378 10.41 19.57 13.46
N PRO A 379 9.77 19.05 12.39
CA PRO A 379 8.35 18.68 12.45
C PRO A 379 8.04 17.56 13.44
N TYR A 380 9.04 16.73 13.78
CA TYR A 380 8.91 15.63 14.73
C TYR A 380 9.36 16.01 16.14
N LYS A 381 9.54 17.29 16.48
CA LYS A 381 9.88 17.66 17.85
C LYS A 381 8.76 17.26 18.83
N ASN A 382 9.13 16.70 19.97
CA ASN A 382 8.23 16.28 21.06
C ASN A 382 7.31 15.10 20.75
N VAL A 383 7.43 14.43 19.60
CA VAL A 383 6.60 13.24 19.30
C VAL A 383 6.93 12.04 20.19
N CYS A 384 8.02 12.08 20.96
CA CYS A 384 8.33 11.10 21.99
C CYS A 384 7.72 11.44 23.37
N VAL A 385 7.18 12.64 23.57
CA VAL A 385 6.56 12.99 24.85
C VAL A 385 5.28 12.16 25.05
N ASN A 386 5.16 11.52 26.22
CA ASN A 386 4.08 10.60 26.59
C ASN A 386 3.97 9.33 25.71
N TYR A 387 5.03 8.99 24.98
CA TYR A 387 5.14 7.71 24.29
C TYR A 387 6.08 6.79 25.07
N SER A 388 5.58 5.58 25.37
CA SER A 388 6.28 4.57 26.20
C SER A 388 6.83 3.40 25.41
N GLY A 389 6.65 3.36 24.09
CA GLY A 389 7.16 2.28 23.26
C GLY A 389 8.69 2.27 23.16
N GLU A 390 9.18 1.21 22.54
CA GLU A 390 10.57 0.72 22.59
C GLU A 390 11.60 1.71 22.08
N HIS A 391 11.30 2.36 20.96
CA HIS A 391 12.19 3.31 20.31
C HIS A 391 11.45 4.60 19.96
N CYS A 392 12.11 5.73 20.22
CA CYS A 392 11.64 7.02 19.77
C CYS A 392 12.79 8.02 19.68
N SER A 393 12.98 8.59 18.49
CA SER A 393 14.12 9.47 18.19
C SER A 393 13.74 10.83 17.63
N GLU A 394 12.46 11.22 17.74
CA GLU A 394 11.95 12.47 17.17
C GLU A 394 12.25 12.56 15.66
N THR A 395 12.21 11.41 14.97
CA THR A 395 12.47 11.28 13.54
C THR A 395 11.30 10.60 12.82
N LYS A 396 11.27 10.71 11.50
CA LYS A 396 10.22 10.08 10.68
C LYS A 396 10.14 8.56 10.89
N HIS A 397 11.26 7.86 11.14
CA HIS A 397 11.31 6.42 11.35
C HIS A 397 11.35 5.98 12.83
N GLN A 398 11.54 6.90 13.78
CA GLN A 398 11.57 6.64 15.23
C GLN A 398 12.67 5.71 15.78
N ALA A 399 13.42 5.00 14.93
CA ALA A 399 14.60 4.19 15.30
C ALA A 399 15.64 4.95 16.14
N ASP A 400 16.37 4.26 17.03
CA ASP A 400 17.37 4.86 17.92
C ASP A 400 18.76 4.93 17.28
N TRP A 401 19.58 5.91 17.70
CA TRP A 401 20.98 5.99 17.29
C TRP A 401 21.90 5.18 18.22
N VAL A 402 22.74 4.33 17.65
CA VAL A 402 23.83 3.63 18.36
C VAL A 402 25.17 3.90 17.69
N TYR A 403 26.25 3.93 18.47
CA TYR A 403 27.59 4.10 17.92
C TYR A 403 28.65 3.24 18.59
N HIS A 404 29.70 2.95 17.83
CA HIS A 404 30.93 2.33 18.31
C HIS A 404 32.14 3.11 17.79
N CYS A 405 33.09 3.43 18.67
CA CYS A 405 34.36 4.07 18.28
C CYS A 405 35.53 3.13 18.54
N GLY A 406 36.36 2.93 17.52
CA GLY A 406 37.61 2.19 17.60
C GLY A 406 38.73 2.99 18.27
N ALA A 407 39.82 2.30 18.61
CA ALA A 407 41.00 2.92 19.23
C ALA A 407 41.74 3.90 18.29
N ASN A 408 41.50 3.82 16.98
CA ASN A 408 42.05 4.69 15.93
C ASN A 408 41.25 6.00 15.74
N GLY A 409 40.24 6.27 16.58
CA GLY A 409 39.38 7.46 16.45
C GLY A 409 38.27 7.33 15.41
N GLU A 410 38.16 6.19 14.70
CA GLU A 410 37.06 5.92 13.78
C GLU A 410 35.79 5.58 14.58
N CYS A 411 34.73 6.37 14.39
CA CYS A 411 33.43 6.13 14.96
C CYS A 411 32.44 5.73 13.87
N HIS A 412 31.75 4.61 14.12
CA HIS A 412 30.67 4.11 13.30
C HIS A 412 29.35 4.35 13.99
N LEU A 413 28.37 4.77 13.20
CA LEU A 413 27.05 5.16 13.65
C LEU A 413 26.03 4.30 12.90
N ALA A 414 25.02 3.83 13.62
CA ALA A 414 23.91 3.10 13.04
C ALA A 414 22.58 3.52 13.67
N TRP A 415 21.51 3.35 12.89
CA TRP A 415 20.16 3.30 13.41
C TRP A 415 19.84 1.88 13.87
N THR A 416 19.16 1.72 15.00
CA THR A 416 18.68 0.42 15.49
C THR A 416 17.16 0.38 15.61
N ILE A 417 16.57 -0.74 15.21
CA ILE A 417 15.12 -1.02 15.27
C ILE A 417 14.80 -2.31 16.06
N GLY A 418 15.74 -2.79 16.87
CA GLY A 418 15.63 -4.09 17.55
C GLY A 418 14.38 -4.19 18.42
N ALA A 419 13.45 -5.06 18.03
CA ALA A 419 12.17 -5.24 18.71
C ALA A 419 12.31 -6.06 19.99
N THR A 420 11.42 -5.84 20.95
CA THR A 420 11.36 -6.58 22.23
C THR A 420 10.62 -7.92 22.11
N ALA A 421 9.81 -8.09 21.07
CA ALA A 421 9.04 -9.31 20.80
C ALA A 421 9.52 -10.05 19.53
N ALA A 422 9.11 -11.31 19.41
CA ALA A 422 9.48 -12.17 18.29
C ALA A 422 8.94 -11.63 16.96
N ALA A 423 9.78 -11.68 15.93
CA ALA A 423 9.41 -11.44 14.54
C ALA A 423 9.12 -12.77 13.83
N GLU A 424 7.84 -13.05 13.60
CA GLU A 424 7.40 -14.36 13.09
C GLU A 424 6.99 -14.32 11.62
N HIS A 425 6.29 -13.25 11.21
CA HIS A 425 5.60 -13.23 9.92
C HIS A 425 6.32 -12.38 8.88
N LYS A 426 6.32 -12.82 7.63
CA LYS A 426 6.85 -12.03 6.51
C LYS A 426 6.05 -12.19 5.22
N ILE A 427 6.04 -11.12 4.43
CA ILE A 427 5.51 -11.15 3.07
C ILE A 427 6.54 -11.86 2.18
N LYS A 428 6.14 -12.91 1.46
CA LYS A 428 7.03 -13.57 0.49
C LYS A 428 6.82 -13.07 -0.92
N GLN A 429 5.56 -12.90 -1.33
CA GLN A 429 5.22 -12.52 -2.69
C GLN A 429 4.05 -11.55 -2.72
N VAL A 430 4.26 -10.43 -3.40
CA VAL A 430 3.22 -9.48 -3.80
C VAL A 430 3.17 -9.45 -5.32
N PHE A 431 1.96 -9.38 -5.88
CA PHE A 431 1.80 -9.09 -7.30
C PHE A 431 0.61 -8.16 -7.53
N ASN A 432 0.64 -7.47 -8.66
CA ASN A 432 -0.33 -6.43 -8.97
C ASN A 432 -1.31 -6.90 -10.04
N ILE A 433 -2.60 -6.82 -9.74
CA ILE A 433 -3.71 -7.27 -10.61
C ILE A 433 -4.47 -6.10 -11.26
N TRP A 434 -4.03 -4.88 -10.99
CA TRP A 434 -4.62 -3.67 -11.57
C TRP A 434 -4.47 -3.66 -13.09
N SER A 435 -5.51 -3.16 -13.75
CA SER A 435 -5.57 -2.94 -15.19
C SER A 435 -6.18 -1.57 -15.49
N VAL A 436 -5.81 -1.02 -16.66
CA VAL A 436 -6.47 0.19 -17.20
C VAL A 436 -7.93 -0.07 -17.58
N ASP A 437 -8.30 -1.34 -17.78
CA ASP A 437 -9.66 -1.79 -18.07
C ASP A 437 -10.44 -1.97 -16.77
N ARG A 438 -11.51 -1.17 -16.61
CA ARG A 438 -12.26 -1.09 -15.35
C ARG A 438 -12.84 -2.44 -14.92
N SER A 439 -13.48 -3.15 -15.85
CA SER A 439 -14.20 -4.38 -15.56
C SER A 439 -13.23 -5.52 -15.31
N SER A 440 -12.08 -5.54 -16.01
CA SER A 440 -11.01 -6.49 -15.72
C SER A 440 -10.45 -6.30 -14.30
N THR A 441 -10.20 -5.06 -13.87
CA THR A 441 -9.71 -4.79 -12.49
C THR A 441 -10.71 -5.27 -11.44
N PHE A 442 -12.01 -4.97 -11.63
CA PHE A 442 -13.05 -5.40 -10.71
C PHE A 442 -13.22 -6.93 -10.69
N ASN A 443 -13.33 -7.57 -11.85
CA ASN A 443 -13.50 -9.03 -11.93
C ASN A 443 -12.27 -9.78 -11.40
N ASN A 444 -11.06 -9.24 -11.59
CA ASN A 444 -9.87 -9.76 -10.95
C ASN A 444 -10.02 -9.68 -9.42
N ALA A 445 -10.38 -8.52 -8.86
CA ALA A 445 -10.59 -8.37 -7.42
C ALA A 445 -11.65 -9.35 -6.87
N VAL A 446 -12.77 -9.52 -7.58
CA VAL A 446 -13.82 -10.49 -7.25
C VAL A 446 -13.22 -11.90 -7.17
N SER A 447 -12.42 -12.29 -8.16
CA SER A 447 -11.80 -13.62 -8.25
C SER A 447 -10.88 -13.92 -7.05
N TRP A 448 -10.16 -12.92 -6.55
CA TRP A 448 -9.21 -13.06 -5.45
C TRP A 448 -9.81 -12.87 -4.06
N THR A 449 -11.06 -12.40 -3.95
CA THR A 449 -11.68 -12.12 -2.65
C THR A 449 -12.92 -12.95 -2.36
N MET A 450 -13.59 -13.48 -3.39
CA MET A 450 -14.89 -14.13 -3.24
C MET A 450 -14.87 -15.65 -3.53
N VAL A 451 -13.78 -16.21 -4.07
CA VAL A 451 -13.63 -17.66 -4.28
C VAL A 451 -12.96 -18.28 -3.05
N PRO A 452 -13.67 -19.02 -2.17
CA PRO A 452 -13.15 -19.46 -0.87
C PRO A 452 -11.74 -20.07 -0.86
N PRO A 453 -11.38 -21.03 -1.73
CA PRO A 453 -10.01 -21.58 -1.75
C PRO A 453 -8.96 -20.59 -2.29
N ALA A 454 -9.37 -19.63 -3.12
CA ALA A 454 -8.49 -18.66 -3.76
C ALA A 454 -8.40 -17.32 -3.03
N VAL A 455 -9.16 -17.14 -1.94
CA VAL A 455 -9.19 -15.89 -1.18
C VAL A 455 -7.78 -15.50 -0.77
N ARG A 456 -7.37 -14.28 -1.14
CA ARG A 456 -6.10 -13.70 -0.72
C ARG A 456 -6.34 -12.27 -0.26
N PRO A 457 -5.67 -11.84 0.81
CA PRO A 457 -5.76 -10.48 1.27
C PRO A 457 -5.07 -9.53 0.28
N MET A 458 -5.61 -8.32 0.18
CA MET A 458 -5.22 -7.34 -0.82
C MET A 458 -5.13 -5.95 -0.23
N TYR A 459 -4.41 -5.07 -0.91
CA TYR A 459 -4.48 -3.63 -0.67
C TYR A 459 -4.47 -2.85 -1.97
N MET A 460 -5.01 -1.64 -1.92
CA MET A 460 -5.22 -0.78 -3.07
C MET A 460 -4.61 0.59 -2.83
N ASP A 461 -3.88 1.09 -3.83
CA ASP A 461 -3.31 2.43 -3.82
C ASP A 461 -4.23 3.36 -4.61
N THR A 462 -4.73 4.44 -4.00
CA THR A 462 -5.75 5.33 -4.59
C THR A 462 -5.39 6.80 -4.43
N LEU A 463 -6.06 7.65 -5.20
CA LEU A 463 -6.15 9.09 -4.97
C LEU A 463 -7.44 9.37 -4.18
N VAL A 464 -7.38 10.17 -3.12
CA VAL A 464 -8.56 10.40 -2.24
C VAL A 464 -8.88 11.87 -1.98
N LYS A 465 -7.99 12.81 -2.31
CA LYS A 465 -8.28 14.24 -2.12
C LYS A 465 -9.23 14.73 -3.20
N ASN A 466 -10.20 15.58 -2.83
CA ASN A 466 -11.11 16.30 -3.75
C ASN A 466 -11.91 15.39 -4.72
N ASN A 467 -12.27 14.19 -4.28
CA ASN A 467 -13.04 13.22 -5.07
C ASN A 467 -14.18 12.53 -4.30
N GLY A 468 -14.70 13.20 -3.27
CA GLY A 468 -15.81 12.72 -2.44
C GLY A 468 -15.43 11.77 -1.32
N PHE A 469 -14.18 11.27 -1.26
CA PHE A 469 -13.77 10.28 -0.25
C PHE A 469 -13.61 10.87 1.17
N GLN A 470 -13.17 12.11 1.29
CA GLN A 470 -12.71 12.69 2.57
C GLN A 470 -13.81 13.39 3.38
N SER A 471 -14.85 13.88 2.72
CA SER A 471 -15.90 14.72 3.27
C SER A 471 -17.18 13.92 3.48
N ARG A 472 -17.58 13.76 4.74
CA ARG A 472 -18.90 13.19 5.09
C ARG A 472 -19.97 14.18 4.67
N GLY A 473 -20.96 13.74 3.88
CA GLY A 473 -22.07 14.58 3.41
C GLY A 473 -21.99 15.12 1.98
N GLU A 474 -20.83 15.05 1.30
CA GLU A 474 -20.76 15.36 -0.14
C GLU A 474 -21.06 14.10 -0.97
N CYS A 475 -20.37 12.99 -0.70
CA CYS A 475 -20.62 11.73 -1.42
C CYS A 475 -20.57 10.48 -0.54
N VAL A 476 -20.26 10.58 0.76
CA VAL A 476 -20.23 9.42 1.68
C VAL A 476 -21.40 9.51 2.65
N ASN A 477 -22.21 8.45 2.73
CA ASN A 477 -23.34 8.35 3.65
C ASN A 477 -22.94 7.79 5.03
N GLU A 478 -23.86 7.77 5.97
CA GLU A 478 -23.58 7.34 7.35
C GLU A 478 -23.21 5.85 7.45
N ALA A 479 -23.81 5.04 6.59
CA ALA A 479 -23.52 3.62 6.46
C ALA A 479 -22.22 3.33 5.68
N GLY A 480 -21.35 4.32 5.45
CA GLY A 480 -20.02 4.14 4.85
C GLY A 480 -19.98 3.91 3.34
N TYR A 481 -21.10 4.05 2.62
CA TYR A 481 -21.12 3.96 1.16
C TYR A 481 -20.65 5.28 0.54
N LEU A 482 -19.70 5.18 -0.40
CA LEU A 482 -19.36 6.26 -1.30
C LEU A 482 -20.33 6.26 -2.50
N ILE A 483 -21.30 7.16 -2.45
CA ILE A 483 -22.30 7.40 -3.51
C ILE A 483 -21.65 8.22 -4.62
N TYR A 484 -21.04 7.51 -5.58
CA TYR A 484 -20.31 8.12 -6.71
C TYR A 484 -21.15 8.14 -8.00
N ASP A 485 -22.34 8.72 -7.93
CA ASP A 485 -23.26 8.82 -9.06
C ASP A 485 -23.06 10.11 -9.89
N ALA A 486 -23.99 10.40 -10.80
CA ALA A 486 -23.93 11.60 -11.64
C ALA A 486 -24.09 12.90 -10.84
N GLU A 487 -24.85 12.88 -9.75
CA GLU A 487 -25.10 14.04 -8.90
C GLU A 487 -23.84 14.40 -8.11
N CYS A 488 -23.25 13.43 -7.40
CA CYS A 488 -21.96 13.62 -6.71
C CYS A 488 -20.87 14.09 -7.70
N LYS A 489 -20.80 13.51 -8.90
CA LYS A 489 -19.81 13.93 -9.92
C LYS A 489 -20.03 15.37 -10.38
N ALA A 490 -21.29 15.79 -10.56
CA ALA A 490 -21.64 17.15 -10.94
C ALA A 490 -21.31 18.15 -9.82
N GLU A 491 -21.62 17.82 -8.57
CA GLU A 491 -21.28 18.65 -7.41
C GLU A 491 -19.75 18.82 -7.28
N LEU A 492 -19.00 17.72 -7.32
CA LEU A 492 -17.54 17.77 -7.30
C LEU A 492 -16.97 18.58 -8.46
N GLN A 493 -17.62 18.59 -9.62
CA GLN A 493 -17.20 19.41 -10.75
C GLN A 493 -17.52 20.89 -10.51
N ALA A 494 -18.71 21.22 -10.02
CA ALA A 494 -19.09 22.58 -9.67
C ALA A 494 -18.15 23.19 -8.62
N LEU A 495 -17.81 22.43 -7.57
CA LEU A 495 -16.84 22.85 -6.56
C LEU A 495 -15.44 23.14 -7.14
N ARG A 496 -15.04 22.42 -8.20
CA ARG A 496 -13.77 22.69 -8.91
C ARG A 496 -13.86 23.94 -9.77
N ASP A 497 -14.96 24.12 -10.48
CA ASP A 497 -15.19 25.27 -11.36
C ASP A 497 -15.28 26.58 -10.54
N GLU A 498 -15.85 26.51 -9.33
CA GLU A 498 -15.85 27.57 -8.31
C GLU A 498 -14.49 27.78 -7.63
N GLY A 499 -13.52 26.88 -7.86
CA GLY A 499 -12.20 26.93 -7.24
C GLY A 499 -12.18 26.60 -5.74
N ARG A 500 -13.27 26.06 -5.18
CA ARG A 500 -13.39 25.67 -3.77
C ARG A 500 -12.60 24.41 -3.43
N ILE A 501 -12.49 23.50 -4.39
CA ILE A 501 -11.62 22.32 -4.30
C ILE A 501 -10.64 22.29 -5.47
N GLY A 502 -9.46 21.72 -5.23
CA GLY A 502 -8.46 21.51 -6.26
C GLY A 502 -8.77 20.30 -7.16
N ILE A 503 -7.87 20.02 -8.09
CA ILE A 503 -7.89 18.73 -8.78
C ILE A 503 -7.76 17.57 -7.77
N PRO A 504 -8.29 16.37 -8.09
CA PRO A 504 -8.05 15.22 -7.24
C PRO A 504 -6.56 14.93 -7.11
N GLY A 505 -6.15 14.51 -5.91
CA GLY A 505 -4.75 14.29 -5.57
C GLY A 505 -4.62 13.53 -4.25
N GLY A 506 -3.41 13.44 -3.69
CA GLY A 506 -3.19 12.84 -2.36
C GLY A 506 -3.45 11.35 -2.32
N ALA A 507 -2.37 10.59 -2.26
CA ALA A 507 -2.48 9.15 -2.24
C ALA A 507 -2.84 8.60 -0.86
N HIS A 508 -3.70 7.60 -0.87
CA HIS A 508 -4.05 6.78 0.29
C HIS A 508 -4.10 5.31 -0.13
N ALA A 509 -3.58 4.46 0.74
CA ALA A 509 -3.61 3.01 0.57
C ALA A 509 -4.57 2.40 1.60
N MET A 510 -5.39 1.46 1.17
CA MET A 510 -6.40 0.80 2.00
C MET A 510 -6.35 -0.71 1.81
N GLN A 511 -6.68 -1.46 2.84
CA GLN A 511 -6.85 -2.91 2.71
C GLN A 511 -8.16 -3.21 1.99
N VAL A 512 -8.16 -4.14 1.03
CA VAL A 512 -9.36 -4.65 0.36
C VAL A 512 -9.66 -6.04 0.90
N VAL A 513 -10.86 -6.24 1.45
CA VAL A 513 -11.29 -7.55 1.99
C VAL A 513 -12.39 -8.21 1.17
N ALA A 514 -13.04 -7.46 0.28
CA ALA A 514 -14.00 -8.00 -0.68
C ALA A 514 -14.14 -7.10 -1.90
N ALA A 515 -14.40 -7.71 -3.05
CA ALA A 515 -15.06 -7.06 -4.18
C ALA A 515 -16.30 -7.88 -4.51
N ILE A 516 -17.48 -7.29 -4.34
CA ILE A 516 -18.77 -7.98 -4.42
C ILE A 516 -19.54 -7.45 -5.62
N PRO A 517 -19.77 -8.28 -6.64
CA PRO A 517 -20.52 -7.85 -7.82
C PRO A 517 -21.97 -7.56 -7.43
N ASN A 518 -22.58 -6.60 -8.13
CA ASN A 518 -23.98 -6.22 -7.94
C ASN A 518 -24.96 -7.42 -8.05
N SER A 519 -24.60 -8.48 -8.77
CA SER A 519 -25.39 -9.71 -8.89
C SER A 519 -25.31 -10.64 -7.67
N ALA A 520 -24.34 -10.43 -6.77
CA ALA A 520 -24.14 -11.23 -5.57
C ALA A 520 -24.51 -10.49 -4.27
N LEU A 521 -25.07 -9.28 -4.39
CA LEU A 521 -25.53 -8.50 -3.24
C LEU A 521 -26.77 -9.16 -2.62
N ALA A 522 -26.82 -9.18 -1.29
CA ALA A 522 -28.01 -9.53 -0.54
C ALA A 522 -29.16 -8.56 -0.84
N GLU A 523 -30.40 -9.02 -0.64
CA GLU A 523 -31.58 -8.18 -0.78
C GLU A 523 -31.51 -6.96 0.16
N GLY A 524 -31.92 -5.80 -0.33
CA GLY A 524 -31.90 -4.54 0.42
C GLY A 524 -30.52 -3.86 0.53
N VAL A 525 -29.45 -4.46 0.00
CA VAL A 525 -28.16 -3.76 -0.14
C VAL A 525 -28.19 -2.85 -1.37
N PRO A 526 -27.86 -1.55 -1.25
CA PRO A 526 -27.80 -0.64 -2.39
C PRO A 526 -26.87 -1.16 -3.48
N ARG A 527 -27.28 -1.02 -4.75
CA ARG A 527 -26.44 -1.37 -5.89
C ARG A 527 -25.47 -0.24 -6.20
N ALA A 528 -24.23 -0.58 -6.52
CA ALA A 528 -23.30 0.40 -7.10
C ALA A 528 -23.77 0.79 -8.51
N ALA A 529 -23.39 1.98 -8.99
CA ALA A 529 -23.77 2.45 -10.31
C ALA A 529 -23.29 1.54 -11.47
N ASN A 530 -22.19 0.79 -11.27
CA ASN A 530 -21.60 -0.07 -12.28
C ASN A 530 -21.50 -1.54 -11.83
N ASP A 531 -20.30 -2.08 -11.63
CA ASP A 531 -20.07 -3.53 -11.53
C ASP A 531 -20.36 -4.07 -10.12
N GLY A 532 -20.11 -3.27 -9.07
CA GLY A 532 -20.35 -3.63 -7.68
C GLY A 532 -19.53 -2.80 -6.70
N TRP A 533 -19.35 -3.34 -5.49
CA TRP A 533 -18.70 -2.65 -4.37
C TRP A 533 -17.37 -3.32 -3.99
N TYR A 534 -16.40 -2.50 -3.63
CA TYR A 534 -15.24 -2.91 -2.83
C TYR A 534 -15.53 -2.66 -1.35
N VAL A 535 -15.19 -3.61 -0.49
CA VAL A 535 -15.17 -3.43 0.96
C VAL A 535 -13.74 -3.19 1.37
N VAL A 536 -13.48 -2.01 1.94
CA VAL A 536 -12.13 -1.60 2.32
C VAL A 536 -12.05 -1.23 3.79
N LYS A 537 -10.93 -1.62 4.42
CA LYS A 537 -10.56 -1.17 5.77
C LYS A 537 -9.59 0.00 5.62
N ASN A 538 -9.94 1.15 6.18
CA ASN A 538 -9.10 2.34 6.18
C ASN A 538 -8.05 2.28 7.31
N SER A 539 -7.18 3.30 7.35
CA SER A 539 -6.21 3.47 8.44
C SER A 539 -6.43 4.78 9.22
N TRP A 540 -7.66 5.29 9.25
CA TRP A 540 -8.02 6.57 9.87
C TRP A 540 -8.84 6.39 11.14
N GLY A 541 -8.83 5.18 11.70
CA GLY A 541 -9.55 4.87 12.91
C GLY A 541 -11.00 4.45 12.73
N SER A 542 -11.54 3.79 13.75
CA SER A 542 -12.90 3.25 13.81
C SER A 542 -13.99 4.32 14.07
N ARG A 543 -13.66 5.59 14.32
CA ARG A 543 -14.66 6.68 14.37
C ARG A 543 -15.02 7.19 12.98
N ARG A 544 -14.32 6.72 11.95
CA ARG A 544 -14.58 7.07 10.55
C ARG A 544 -15.62 6.13 9.93
N ASP A 545 -16.70 6.68 9.40
CA ASP A 545 -17.70 5.96 8.59
C ASP A 545 -18.20 4.68 9.29
N ASP A 546 -18.21 3.52 8.64
CA ASP A 546 -18.71 2.28 9.25
C ASP A 546 -17.61 1.58 10.06
N ARG A 547 -17.22 2.15 11.21
CA ARG A 547 -16.16 1.62 12.08
C ARG A 547 -14.78 1.48 11.41
N GLY A 548 -14.46 2.41 10.52
CA GLY A 548 -13.24 2.40 9.71
C GLY A 548 -13.38 1.66 8.38
N TRP A 549 -14.56 1.11 8.12
CA TRP A 549 -14.89 0.46 6.86
C TRP A 549 -15.56 1.45 5.92
N LEU A 550 -15.17 1.37 4.64
CA LEU A 550 -15.81 2.10 3.56
C LEU A 550 -16.21 1.14 2.42
N TYR A 551 -17.24 1.54 1.70
CA TYR A 551 -17.76 0.79 0.55
C TYR A 551 -17.59 1.63 -0.71
N LEU A 552 -16.62 1.25 -1.54
CA LEU A 552 -16.22 2.01 -2.72
C LEU A 552 -16.83 1.41 -3.98
N PRO A 553 -17.54 2.18 -4.81
CA PRO A 553 -18.12 1.65 -6.04
C PRO A 553 -17.04 1.42 -7.10
N SER A 554 -17.26 0.44 -7.97
CA SER A 554 -16.23 0.00 -8.93
C SER A 554 -15.75 1.08 -9.90
N ASP A 555 -16.60 2.06 -10.19
CA ASP A 555 -16.27 3.18 -11.08
C ASP A 555 -15.38 4.22 -10.40
N TRP A 556 -15.63 4.55 -9.12
CA TRP A 556 -14.71 5.40 -8.36
C TRP A 556 -13.31 4.76 -8.30
N VAL A 557 -13.26 3.45 -8.03
CA VAL A 557 -12.00 2.70 -8.02
C VAL A 557 -11.33 2.73 -9.40
N ALA A 558 -12.09 2.59 -10.49
CA ALA A 558 -11.54 2.66 -11.83
C ALA A 558 -10.95 4.05 -12.16
N ASP A 559 -11.55 5.11 -11.64
CA ASP A 559 -11.12 6.48 -11.89
C ASP A 559 -9.88 6.86 -11.06
N TYR A 560 -9.76 6.36 -9.83
CA TYR A 560 -8.76 6.84 -8.86
C TYR A 560 -7.74 5.81 -8.38
N ALA A 561 -7.94 4.51 -8.58
CA ALA A 561 -6.95 3.51 -8.19
C ALA A 561 -5.74 3.50 -9.14
N THR A 562 -4.57 3.47 -8.53
CA THR A 562 -3.25 3.43 -9.19
C THR A 562 -2.56 2.08 -9.08
N GLY A 563 -3.05 1.20 -8.20
CA GLY A 563 -2.57 -0.16 -8.05
C GLY A 563 -3.50 -1.00 -7.17
N LEU A 564 -3.49 -2.32 -7.40
CA LEU A 564 -4.29 -3.29 -6.65
C LEU A 564 -3.43 -4.53 -6.46
N LYS A 565 -2.95 -4.74 -5.24
CA LYS A 565 -1.87 -5.68 -4.95
C LYS A 565 -2.38 -6.82 -4.06
N VAL A 566 -2.03 -8.03 -4.44
CA VAL A 566 -2.39 -9.27 -3.76
C VAL A 566 -1.17 -9.78 -3.00
N LEU A 567 -1.33 -10.04 -1.70
CA LEU A 567 -0.36 -10.80 -0.91
C LEU A 567 -0.61 -12.29 -1.19
N PHE A 568 0.21 -12.87 -2.05
CA PHE A 568 0.00 -14.24 -2.52
C PHE A 568 0.49 -15.29 -1.54
N ASP A 569 1.66 -15.04 -0.97
CA ASP A 569 2.39 -15.96 -0.12
C ASP A 569 3.06 -15.19 1.02
N PHE A 570 3.01 -15.78 2.20
CA PHE A 570 3.57 -15.26 3.43
C PHE A 570 4.06 -16.43 4.30
N GLN A 571 5.11 -16.18 5.06
CA GLN A 571 5.62 -17.13 6.05
C GLN A 571 5.12 -16.77 7.42
#